data_AF-A0A2E5RIH4-F1
#
_entry.id   AF-A0A2E5RIH4-F1
#
_cell.length_a   1.000
_cell.length_b   1.000
_cell.length_c   1.000
_cell.angle_alpha   90.00
_cell.angle_beta   90.00
_cell.angle_gamma   90.00
#
_symmetry.space_group_name_H-M   'P 1'
#
loop_
_entity.id
_entity.type
_entity.pdbx_description
1 polymer ?
#
loop_
_entity_poly.entity_id
_entity_poly.type
_entity_poly.pdbx_seq_one_letter_code
_entity_poly.pdbx_strand_id
1 'polypeptide(L)' 'MSNVITAPNRDTHLRTKNRFYQCGWLDAERGDKEQVITPTTAHESDYKAGYYESMSNLFTLEGQSQNEEDINNSD' A
#
# COMPACT_ATOMS: atom_id res chain seq x y z
N MET A 1 -5.42 3.60 14.62
CA MET A 1 -4.04 3.07 14.53
C MET A 1 -3.95 2.38 13.19
N SER A 2 -3.23 2.95 12.22
CA SER A 2 -2.99 2.28 10.95
C SER A 2 -1.93 1.22 11.21
N ASN A 3 -2.29 -0.06 11.16
CA ASN A 3 -1.31 -1.13 11.29
C ASN A 3 -0.47 -1.12 10.01
N VAL A 4 0.82 -0.79 10.12
CA VAL A 4 1.76 -0.90 9.00
C VAL A 4 1.74 -2.35 8.52
N ILE A 5 1.38 -2.57 7.26
CA ILE A 5 1.31 -3.91 6.69
C ILE A 5 2.70 -4.24 6.15
N THR A 6 3.46 -4.97 6.95
CA THR A 6 4.81 -5.40 6.59
C THR A 6 4.78 -6.44 5.45
N ALA A 7 5.87 -6.55 4.69
CA ALA A 7 5.96 -7.49 3.58
C ALA A 7 5.57 -8.96 3.95
N PRO A 8 5.97 -9.51 5.11
CA PRO A 8 5.53 -10.85 5.52
C PRO A 8 4.03 -10.98 5.81
N ASN A 9 3.37 -9.89 6.21
CA ASN A 9 1.95 -9.87 6.57
C ASN A 9 1.04 -9.41 5.42
N ARG A 10 1.62 -8.87 4.35
CA ARG A 10 0.94 -8.36 3.17
C ARG A 10 -0.05 -9.36 2.59
N ASP A 11 0.40 -10.58 2.29
CA ASP A 11 -0.45 -11.58 1.65
C ASP A 11 -1.61 -12.03 2.55
N THR A 12 -1.36 -12.11 3.86
CA THR A 12 -2.41 -12.41 4.85
C THR A 12 -3.46 -11.31 4.88
N HIS A 13 -3.06 -10.04 4.85
CA HIS A 13 -3.97 -8.90 4.76
C HIS A 13 -4.78 -8.91 3.45
N LEU A 14 -4.13 -9.12 2.30
CA LEU A 14 -4.82 -9.10 1.01
C LEU A 14 -5.86 -10.21 0.89
N ARG A 15 -5.64 -11.37 1.51
CA ARG A 15 -6.62 -12.46 1.56
C ARG A 15 -7.93 -12.08 2.27
N THR A 16 -7.95 -11.06 3.13
CA THR A 16 -9.19 -10.59 3.80
C THR A 16 -9.95 -9.54 2.98
N LYS A 17 -9.46 -9.17 1.80
CA LYS A 17 -9.99 -8.09 0.97
C LYS A 17 -10.54 -8.64 -0.33
N ASN A 18 -11.48 -7.92 -0.95
CA ASN A 18 -12.01 -8.33 -2.23
C ASN A 18 -11.00 -8.09 -3.37
N ARG A 19 -11.26 -8.70 -4.53
CA ARG A 19 -10.36 -8.64 -5.69
C ARG A 19 -10.06 -7.23 -6.20
N PHE A 20 -11.00 -6.29 -6.06
CA PHE A 20 -10.84 -4.93 -6.57
C PHE A 20 -9.89 -4.12 -5.70
N TYR A 21 -10.03 -4.28 -4.38
CA TYR A 21 -9.05 -3.78 -3.42
C TYR A 21 -7.66 -4.33 -3.68
N GLN A 22 -7.55 -5.66 -3.89
CA GLN A 22 -6.25 -6.29 -4.17
C GLN A 22 -5.59 -5.73 -5.45
N CYS A 23 -6.38 -5.47 -6.50
CA CYS A 23 -5.88 -4.83 -7.72
C CYS A 23 -5.33 -3.43 -7.44
N GLY A 24 -6.08 -2.58 -6.73
CA GLY A 24 -5.60 -1.23 -6.39
C GLY A 24 -4.30 -1.27 -5.58
N TRP A 25 -4.22 -2.18 -4.60
CA TRP A 25 -3.01 -2.36 -3.80
C TRP A 25 -1.79 -2.73 -4.66
N LEU A 26 -1.95 -3.70 -5.57
CA LEU A 26 -0.91 -4.20 -6.46
C LEU A 26 -0.44 -3.13 -7.45
N ASP A 27 -1.34 -2.32 -7.99
CA ASP A 27 -0.99 -1.24 -8.92
C ASP A 27 -0.15 -0.18 -8.21
N ALA A 28 -0.51 0.18 -6.97
CA ALA A 28 0.28 1.09 -6.14
C ALA A 28 1.69 0.54 -5.85
N GLU A 29 1.83 -0.74 -5.53
CA GLU A 29 3.15 -1.38 -5.31
C GLU A 29 4.05 -1.39 -6.54
N ARG A 30 3.46 -1.38 -7.74
CA ARG A 30 4.21 -1.31 -9.00
C ARG A 30 4.62 0.13 -9.36
N GLY A 31 4.12 1.12 -8.63
CA GLY A 31 4.26 2.54 -9.00
C GLY A 31 3.41 2.93 -10.20
N ASP A 32 2.39 2.12 -10.55
CA ASP A 32 1.46 2.44 -11.62
C ASP A 32 0.52 3.58 -11.17
N LYS A 33 0.09 4.39 -12.14
CA LYS A 33 -0.96 5.39 -11.88
C LYS A 33 -2.28 4.71 -11.52
N GLU A 34 -3.11 5.40 -10.76
CA GLU A 34 -4.49 4.96 -10.50
C GLU A 34 -5.20 4.62 -11.83
N GLN A 35 -5.69 3.39 -11.98
CA GLN A 35 -6.27 2.90 -13.23
C GLN A 35 -7.78 3.20 -13.37
N VAL A 36 -8.42 3.74 -12.33
CA VAL A 36 -9.84 4.10 -12.39
C VAL A 36 -10.03 5.41 -13.12
N ILE A 37 -10.67 5.33 -14.28
CA ILE A 37 -11.12 6.50 -15.04
C ILE A 37 -12.59 6.74 -14.65
N THR A 38 -12.87 7.84 -13.96
CA THR A 38 -14.21 8.25 -13.50
C THR A 38 -15.30 8.20 -14.59
N PRO A 39 -16.59 7.94 -14.25
CA PRO A 39 -17.11 7.27 -13.06
C PRO A 39 -18.19 6.22 -13.44
N THR A 40 -17.85 4.94 -13.55
CA THR A 40 -18.85 3.95 -14.03
C THR A 40 -18.83 2.58 -13.36
N THR A 41 -18.10 2.35 -12.26
CA THR A 41 -18.07 0.98 -11.70
C THR A 41 -18.40 0.91 -10.22
N ALA A 42 -19.25 -0.05 -9.86
CA ALA A 42 -19.66 -0.37 -8.49
C ALA A 42 -18.50 -0.82 -7.56
N HIS A 43 -17.27 -0.79 -8.06
CA HIS A 43 -16.07 -1.33 -7.42
C HIS A 43 -14.94 -0.30 -7.33
N GLU A 44 -15.19 0.93 -7.80
CA GLU A 44 -14.24 2.05 -7.73
C GLU A 44 -13.81 2.33 -6.28
N SER A 45 -14.75 2.31 -5.33
CA SER A 45 -14.45 2.57 -3.92
C SER A 45 -13.46 1.57 -3.34
N ASP A 46 -13.63 0.29 -3.67
CA ASP A 46 -12.78 -0.79 -3.18
C ASP A 46 -11.38 -0.72 -3.79
N TYR A 47 -11.31 -0.47 -5.10
CA TYR A 47 -10.05 -0.25 -5.79
C TYR A 47 -9.27 0.92 -5.19
N LYS A 48 -9.93 2.09 -5.05
CA LYS A 48 -9.31 3.29 -4.49
C LYS A 48 -8.83 3.07 -3.06
N ALA A 49 -9.62 2.36 -2.24
CA ALA A 49 -9.23 2.00 -0.89
C ALA A 49 -7.92 1.19 -0.88
N GLY A 50 -7.80 0.17 -1.74
CA GLY A 50 -6.58 -0.64 -1.85
C GLY A 50 -5.38 0.17 -2.34
N TYR A 51 -5.56 1.00 -3.36
CA TYR A 51 -4.52 1.84 -3.94
C TYR A 51 -3.94 2.84 -2.92
N TYR A 52 -4.80 3.62 -2.25
CA TYR A 52 -4.35 4.64 -1.30
C TYR A 52 -3.81 4.04 0.00
N GLU A 53 -4.35 2.92 0.48
CA GLU A 53 -3.81 2.23 1.67
C GLU A 53 -2.40 1.67 1.38
N SER A 54 -2.19 1.08 0.20
CA SER A 54 -0.87 0.63 -0.26
C SER A 54 0.15 1.77 -0.36
N MET A 55 -0.22 2.88 -1.01
CA MET A 55 0.63 4.08 -1.08
C MET A 55 1.01 4.61 0.30
N SER A 56 0.04 4.75 1.21
CA SER A 56 0.29 5.21 2.59
C SER A 56 1.21 4.25 3.36
N ASN A 57 1.11 2.95 3.09
CA ASN A 57 1.95 1.94 3.72
C ASN A 57 3.39 1.98 3.18
N LEU A 58 3.58 2.15 1.87
CA LEU A 58 4.90 2.35 1.26
C LEU A 58 5.62 3.59 1.82
N PHE A 59 4.93 4.73 1.91
CA PHE A 59 5.50 5.94 2.52
C PHE A 59 5.87 5.75 4.00
N THR A 60 5.14 4.92 4.73
CA THR A 60 5.47 4.62 6.13
C THR A 60 6.73 3.75 6.24
N LEU A 61 6.93 2.79 5.33
CA LEU A 61 8.14 1.97 5.28
C LEU A 61 9.36 2.79 4.86
N GLU A 62 9.26 3.64 3.82
CA GLU A 62 10.37 4.53 3.41
C GLU A 62 10.78 5.50 4.54
N GLY A 63 9.82 6.02 5.30
CA GLY A 63 10.08 6.88 6.46
C GLY A 63 10.68 6.15 7.68
N GLN A 64 10.59 4.81 7.74
CA GLN A 64 11.24 4.01 8.78
C GLN A 64 12.67 3.63 8.39
N SER A 65 12.93 3.31 7.12
CA SER A 65 14.25 2.91 6.62
C SER A 65 15.34 3.98 6.77
N GLN A 66 14.99 5.27 6.76
CA GLN A 66 15.96 6.35 6.94
C GLN A 66 16.46 6.50 8.38
N ASN A 67 15.73 6.01 9.39
CA ASN A 67 16.13 6.17 10.79
C ASN A 67 17.11 5.08 11.28
N GLU A 68 17.29 3.99 10.53
CA GLU A 68 18.20 2.90 10.93
C GLU A 68 19.63 3.06 10.38
N GLU A 69 19.83 3.80 9.28
CA GLU A 69 21.17 4.05 8.72
C GLU A 69 21.94 5.15 9.49
N ASP A 70 21.25 6.11 10.11
CA ASP A 70 21.88 7.22 10.85
C ASP A 70 22.41 6.81 12.25
N ILE A 71 21.98 5.67 12.79
CA ILE A 71 22.42 5.20 14.12
C ILE A 71 23.75 4.42 14.04
N ASN A 72 24.08 3.82 12.89
CA ASN A 72 25.21 2.90 12.76
C ASN A 72 26.52 3.52 12.24
N ASN A 73 26.57 4.83 11.97
CA ASN A 73 27.76 5.54 11.50
C ASN A 73 28.29 6.59 12.48
N SER A 74 27.92 6.49 13.76
CA SER A 74 28.46 7.33 14.84
C SER A 74 29.51 6.55 15.65
N ASP A 75 30.67 6.29 15.06
CA ASP A 75 31.91 5.89 15.76
C ASP A 75 33.10 6.72 15.23
#